data_AF-A0A926BGD0-F1
#
_entry.id   AF-A0A926BGD0-F1
#
_cell.length_a   1.000
_cell.length_b   1.000
_cell.length_c   1.000
_cell.angle_alpha   90.00
_cell.angle_beta   90.00
_cell.angle_gamma   90.00
#
_symmetry.space_group_name_H-M   'P 1'
#
loop_
_entity.id
_entity.type
_entity.pdbx_description
1 polymer ?
#
loop_
_entity_poly.entity_id
_entity_poly.type
_entity_poly.pdbx_seq_one_letter_code
_entity_poly.pdbx_strand_id
1 'polypeptide(L)'
;MAERKCHFRYREFYDVPRVILLATSLFVLEMESLFDEENDDYNDSYTVTVNGAVRDDLATGWTNVEGGTGSTIGRIPVRDLKFDRTKRSYFVSPAFDDMLSTAGIR
;
A
#
# COMPACT_ATOMS: atom_id res chain seq x y z
N MET A 1 22.73 -2.36 -4.90
CA MET A 1 21.90 -1.19 -4.58
C MET A 1 21.20 -1.48 -3.26
N ALA A 2 21.06 -0.50 -2.38
CA ALA A 2 20.34 -0.71 -1.11
C ALA A 2 18.83 -0.75 -1.40
N GLU A 3 18.14 -1.77 -0.90
CA GLU A 3 16.69 -1.91 -1.03
C GLU A 3 15.95 -0.83 -0.23
N ARG A 4 14.92 -0.20 -0.80
CA ARG A 4 14.09 0.79 -0.10
C ARG A 4 13.19 0.07 0.91
N LYS A 5 13.22 0.53 2.17
CA LYS A 5 12.25 0.13 3.20
C LYS A 5 11.05 1.05 3.14
N CYS A 6 9.89 0.48 2.84
CA CYS A 6 8.63 1.19 2.81
C CYS A 6 7.89 0.99 4.14
N HIS A 7 7.87 2.03 4.97
CA HIS A 7 7.13 2.03 6.22
C HIS A 7 5.63 2.24 5.96
N PHE A 8 4.80 1.52 6.72
CA PHE A 8 3.37 1.51 6.48
C PHE A 8 2.58 1.42 7.79
N ARG A 9 1.25 1.58 7.68
CA ARG A 9 0.28 1.18 8.71
C ARG A 9 -0.81 0.31 8.12
N TYR A 10 -1.40 -0.55 8.94
CA TYR A 10 -2.59 -1.29 8.55
C TYR A 10 -3.83 -0.43 8.80
N ARG A 11 -4.70 -0.31 7.79
CA ARG A 11 -6.06 0.19 7.98
C ARG A 11 -6.99 -0.96 8.35
N GLU A 12 -6.86 -2.09 7.66
CA GLU A 12 -7.64 -3.30 7.91
C GLU A 12 -6.75 -4.53 7.98
N PHE A 13 -6.97 -5.34 9.02
CA PHE A 13 -6.17 -6.51 9.32
C PHE A 13 -7.08 -7.65 9.78
N TYR A 14 -7.09 -8.76 9.02
CA TYR A 14 -7.66 -10.05 9.41
C TYR A 14 -6.50 -11.06 9.53
N ASP A 15 -6.57 -12.23 8.90
CA ASP A 15 -5.46 -13.19 8.86
C ASP A 15 -4.29 -12.73 7.97
N VAL A 16 -4.59 -11.86 7.00
CA VAL A 16 -3.63 -11.18 6.13
C VAL A 16 -3.89 -9.66 6.11
N PRO A 17 -2.86 -8.83 5.89
CA PRO A 17 -3.05 -7.41 5.65
C PRO A 17 -3.93 -7.15 4.43
N ARG A 18 -5.10 -6.56 4.64
CA ARG A 18 -6.06 -6.28 3.57
C ARG A 18 -5.83 -4.91 2.95
N VAL A 19 -5.61 -3.93 3.83
CA VAL A 19 -5.35 -2.56 3.42
C VAL A 19 -4.11 -2.04 4.14
N ILE A 20 -3.11 -1.66 3.34
CA ILE A 20 -1.85 -1.09 3.78
C ILE A 20 -1.80 0.36 3.33
N LEU A 21 -1.53 1.26 4.27
CA LEU A 21 -1.36 2.68 3.98
C LEU A 21 0.11 3.06 4.11
N LEU A 22 0.64 3.72 3.08
CA LEU A 22 1.98 4.29 3.07
C LEU A 22 1.87 5.81 2.95
N ALA A 23 2.43 6.52 3.93
CA ALA A 23 2.59 7.96 3.80
C ALA A 23 3.92 8.25 3.12
N THR A 24 3.84 9.06 2.07
CA THR A 24 4.97 9.81 1.54
C THR A 24 4.91 11.24 2.09
N SER A 25 5.86 12.08 1.72
CA SER A 25 5.85 13.51 2.10
C SER A 25 4.67 14.29 1.50
N LEU A 26 4.06 13.80 0.42
CA LEU A 26 3.06 14.52 -0.38
C LEU A 26 1.73 13.77 -0.53
N PHE A 27 1.76 12.44 -0.53
CA PHE A 27 0.62 11.60 -0.84
C PHE A 27 0.50 10.42 0.13
N VAL A 28 -0.71 9.89 0.26
CA VAL A 28 -0.94 8.58 0.85
C VAL A 28 -1.17 7.58 -0.27
N LEU A 29 -0.43 6.49 -0.22
CA LEU A 29 -0.64 5.33 -1.07
C LEU A 29 -1.44 4.30 -0.29
N GLU A 30 -2.47 3.78 -0.93
CA GLU A 30 -3.28 2.69 -0.41
C GLU A 30 -3.00 1.44 -1.23
N MET A 31 -2.62 0.36 -0.57
CA MET A 31 -2.48 -0.95 -1.17
C MET A 31 -3.59 -1.85 -0.64
N GLU A 32 -4.44 -2.32 -1.53
CA GLU A 32 -5.61 -3.12 -1.20
C GLU A 32 -5.56 -4.49 -1.90
N SER A 33 -5.77 -5.55 -1.12
CA SER A 33 -5.95 -6.90 -1.61
C SER A 33 -7.39 -7.32 -1.34
N LEU A 34 -8.26 -7.14 -2.34
CA LEU A 34 -9.67 -7.50 -2.25
C LEU A 34 -9.84 -9.01 -2.12
N PHE A 35 -10.84 -9.41 -1.34
CA PHE A 35 -11.29 -10.79 -1.27
C PHE A 35 -12.04 -11.14 -2.55
N ASP A 36 -11.69 -12.26 -3.15
CA ASP A 36 -12.37 -12.83 -4.30
C ASP A 36 -13.41 -13.84 -3.80
N GLU A 37 -14.68 -13.41 -3.79
CA GLU A 37 -15.79 -14.26 -3.35
C GLU A 37 -15.99 -15.50 -4.22
N GLU A 38 -15.57 -15.47 -5.49
CA GLU A 38 -15.72 -16.62 -6.39
C GLU A 38 -14.71 -17.72 -6.05
N ASN A 39 -13.49 -17.32 -5.69
CA ASN A 39 -12.41 -18.25 -5.34
C ASN A 39 -12.29 -18.51 -3.83
N ASP A 40 -13.10 -17.85 -3.00
CA ASP A 40 -13.05 -17.90 -1.53
C ASP A 40 -11.62 -17.63 -0.98
N ASP A 41 -10.88 -16.76 -1.66
CA ASP A 41 -9.48 -16.44 -1.35
C ASP A 41 -9.18 -14.96 -1.64
N TYR A 42 -8.04 -14.47 -1.17
CA TYR A 42 -7.58 -13.12 -1.50
C TYR A 42 -6.84 -13.12 -2.83
N ASN A 43 -6.93 -11.98 -3.53
CA ASN A 43 -6.11 -11.76 -4.72
C ASN A 43 -4.62 -11.94 -4.41
N ASP A 44 -3.90 -12.54 -5.35
CA ASP A 44 -2.44 -12.73 -5.28
C ASP A 44 -1.66 -11.43 -5.52
N SER A 45 -2.34 -10.29 -5.56
CA SER A 45 -1.77 -8.97 -5.80
C SER A 45 -2.50 -7.88 -5.01
N TYR A 46 -1.73 -6.84 -4.65
CA TYR A 46 -2.27 -5.60 -4.12
C TYR A 46 -2.50 -4.61 -5.25
N THR A 47 -3.70 -4.02 -5.30
CA THR A 47 -3.96 -2.82 -6.11
C THR A 47 -3.45 -1.60 -5.37
N VAL A 48 -2.67 -0.76 -6.05
CA VAL A 48 -2.05 0.43 -5.44
C VAL A 48 -2.70 1.68 -6.00
N THR A 49 -3.23 2.49 -5.09
CA THR A 49 -4.00 3.70 -5.39
C THR A 49 -3.36 4.90 -4.71
N VAL A 50 -3.27 6.01 -5.43
CA VAL A 50 -2.79 7.30 -4.90
C VAL A 50 -3.99 8.12 -4.45
N ASN A 51 -4.09 8.37 -3.15
CA ASN A 51 -5.09 9.26 -2.58
C ASN A 51 -4.50 10.67 -2.47
N GLY A 52 -5.14 11.62 -3.16
CA GLY A 52 -4.66 13.00 -3.29
C GLY A 52 -5.17 13.91 -2.18
N ALA A 53 -4.52 13.92 -1.00
CA ALA A 53 -4.45 15.07 -0.09
C ALA A 53 -3.57 14.81 1.16
N VAL A 54 -2.30 15.23 1.07
CA VAL A 54 -1.54 16.15 1.96
C VAL A 54 -1.61 16.00 3.49
N ARG A 55 -0.46 15.56 4.03
CA ARG A 55 0.36 16.05 5.17
C ARG A 55 -0.28 16.64 6.45
N ASP A 56 -1.35 17.44 6.38
CA ASP A 56 -1.99 18.05 7.56
C ASP A 56 -3.01 17.11 8.23
N ASP A 57 -3.72 16.28 7.46
CA ASP A 57 -4.67 15.29 8.03
C ASP A 57 -4.00 14.00 8.55
N LEU A 58 -2.72 13.79 8.23
CA LEU A 58 -1.95 12.69 8.83
C LEU A 58 -1.66 12.95 10.33
N ALA A 59 -1.74 14.20 10.79
CA ALA A 59 -1.61 14.56 12.20
C ALA A 59 -2.89 14.27 13.00
N THR A 60 -4.07 14.36 12.37
CA THR A 60 -5.38 14.09 12.98
C THR A 60 -5.78 12.62 12.90
N GLY A 61 -5.14 11.86 12.00
CA GLY A 61 -5.23 10.41 11.97
C GLY A 61 -5.60 9.91 10.58
N TRP A 62 -4.99 8.79 10.22
CA TRP A 62 -5.20 8.00 9.00
C TRP A 62 -6.66 7.59 8.75
N THR A 63 -7.57 7.93 9.67
CA THR A 63 -9.01 7.71 9.67
C THR A 63 -9.77 8.44 8.56
N ASN A 64 -9.23 9.52 7.98
CA ASN A 64 -9.90 10.30 6.92
C ASN A 64 -9.50 9.89 5.50
N VAL A 65 -8.67 8.85 5.34
CA VAL A 65 -8.37 8.30 4.01
C VAL A 65 -9.56 7.42 3.59
N GLU A 66 -10.57 8.05 2.98
CA GLU A 66 -11.68 7.35 2.34
C GLU A 66 -11.13 6.46 1.21
N GLY A 67 -11.22 5.15 1.42
CA GLY A 67 -10.77 4.16 0.44
C GLY A 67 -11.50 4.32 -0.90
N GLY A 68 -10.79 4.07 -2.00
CA GLY A 68 -11.40 4.01 -3.34
C GLY A 68 -11.61 5.35 -4.07
N THR A 69 -11.24 6.49 -3.50
CA THR A 69 -11.38 7.81 -4.18
C THR A 69 -10.15 8.24 -4.98
N GLY A 70 -9.02 7.57 -4.81
CA GLY A 70 -7.77 7.86 -5.50
C GLY A 70 -7.63 7.24 -6.89
N SER A 71 -6.55 7.59 -7.58
CA SER A 71 -6.20 7.01 -8.89
C SER A 71 -5.34 5.76 -8.72
N THR A 72 -5.75 4.63 -9.28
CA THR A 72 -4.93 3.41 -9.32
C THR A 72 -3.70 3.63 -10.20
N ILE A 73 -2.52 3.38 -9.64
CA ILE A 73 -1.24 3.51 -10.36
C ILE A 73 -0.65 2.16 -10.77
N GLY A 74 -1.15 1.06 -10.21
CA GLY A 74 -0.71 -0.27 -10.61
C GLY A 74 -1.15 -1.38 -9.67
N ARG A 75 -0.60 -2.57 -9.91
CA ARG A 75 -0.78 -3.75 -9.08
C ARG A 75 0.56 -4.39 -8.79
N ILE A 76 0.70 -4.97 -7.60
CA ILE A 76 1.93 -5.64 -7.16
C ILE A 76 1.60 -7.05 -6.69
N PRO A 77 2.20 -8.07 -7.30
CA PRO A 77 2.08 -9.44 -6.81
C PRO A 77 2.55 -9.55 -5.36
N VAL A 78 1.80 -10.24 -4.52
CA VAL A 78 2.13 -10.50 -3.11
C VAL A 78 3.51 -11.15 -2.97
N ARG A 79 3.87 -12.03 -3.92
CA ARG A 79 5.19 -12.69 -3.98
C ARG A 79 6.37 -11.72 -4.13
N ASP A 80 6.13 -10.52 -4.66
CA ASP A 80 7.14 -9.49 -4.88
C ASP A 80 7.26 -8.54 -3.67
N LEU A 81 6.46 -8.75 -2.62
CA LEU A 81 6.52 -8.02 -1.35
C LEU A 81 7.22 -8.85 -0.27
N LYS A 82 8.31 -8.32 0.26
CA LYS A 82 9.01 -8.90 1.42
C LYS A 82 8.73 -8.05 2.64
N PHE A 83 7.80 -8.50 3.47
CA PHE A 83 7.52 -7.89 4.76
C PHE A 83 8.67 -8.11 5.75
N ASP A 84 8.81 -7.19 6.70
CA ASP A 84 9.66 -7.40 7.86
C ASP A 84 9.23 -8.65 8.65
N ARG A 85 10.12 -9.17 9.51
CA ARG A 85 9.87 -10.41 10.25
C ARG A 85 8.58 -10.37 11.08
N THR A 86 8.18 -9.19 11.55
CA THR A 86 6.95 -9.04 12.33
C THR A 86 5.71 -8.84 11.47
N LYS A 87 5.87 -8.64 10.15
CA LYS A 87 4.83 -8.24 9.21
C LYS A 87 4.05 -7.04 9.73
N ARG A 88 4.71 -5.99 10.21
CA ARG A 88 4.03 -4.86 10.87
C ARG A 88 4.65 -3.49 10.61
N SER A 89 5.90 -3.42 10.16
CA SER A 89 6.66 -2.17 10.23
C SER A 89 7.18 -1.67 8.89
N TYR A 90 7.58 -2.57 8.00
CA TYR A 90 8.01 -2.20 6.66
C TYR A 90 7.93 -3.40 5.70
N PHE A 91 7.94 -3.10 4.41
CA PHE A 91 8.23 -4.09 3.37
C PHE A 91 9.29 -3.56 2.39
N VAL A 92 9.78 -4.46 1.56
CA VAL A 92 10.65 -4.18 0.42
C VAL A 92 10.02 -4.77 -0.83
N SER A 93 10.00 -4.03 -1.94
CA SER A 93 9.57 -4.54 -3.24
C SER A 93 10.18 -3.73 -4.39
N PRO A 94 10.99 -4.35 -5.27
CA PRO A 94 11.51 -3.70 -6.48
C PRO A 94 10.37 -3.26 -7.42
N ALA A 95 9.33 -4.07 -7.57
CA ALA A 95 8.17 -3.74 -8.39
C ALA A 95 7.44 -2.49 -7.88
N PHE A 96 7.40 -2.29 -6.56
CA PHE A 96 6.86 -1.07 -5.97
C PHE A 96 7.70 0.16 -6.34
N ASP A 97 9.03 0.06 -6.23
CA ASP A 97 9.94 1.16 -6.57
C ASP A 97 9.84 1.57 -8.05
N ASP A 98 9.75 0.59 -8.95
CA ASP A 98 9.58 0.82 -10.39
C ASP A 98 8.22 1.46 -10.72
N MET A 99 7.16 1.00 -10.04
CA MET A 99 5.81 1.55 -10.18
C MET A 99 5.74 3.01 -9.72
N LEU A 100 6.33 3.34 -8.56
CA LEU A 100 6.40 4.72 -8.09
C LEU A 100 7.17 5.60 -9.07
N SER A 101 8.30 5.11 -9.58
CA SER A 101 9.12 5.83 -10.56
C SER A 101 8.35 6.11 -11.85
N THR A 102 7.56 5.14 -12.32
CA THR A 102 6.70 5.26 -13.52
C THR A 102 5.56 6.25 -13.29
N ALA A 103 4.99 6.25 -12.09
CA ALA A 103 3.95 7.19 -11.67
C ALA A 103 4.48 8.60 -11.35
N GLY A 104 5.80 8.83 -11.40
CA GLY A 104 6.42 10.11 -11.06
C GLY A 104 6.44 10.43 -9.56
N ILE A 105 6.31 9.41 -8.71
CA ILE A 105 6.29 9.52 -7.23
C ILE A 105 7.69 9.15 -6.70
N ARG A 106 8.29 10.00 -5.85
CA ARG A 106 9.68 9.84 -5.36
C ARG A 106 9.79 9.76 -3.85
#